data_AF-A0A2V7PWR2-F1
#
_entry.id   AF-A0A2V7PWR2-F1
#
_cell.length_a   1.000
_cell.length_b   1.000
_cell.length_c   1.000
_cell.angle_alpha   90.00
_cell.angle_beta   90.00
_cell.angle_gamma   90.00
#
_symmetry.space_group_name_H-M   'P 1'
#
loop_
_entity.id
_entity.type
_entity.pdbx_description
1 polymer ?
#
loop_
_entity_poly.entity_id
_entity_poly.type
_entity_poly.pdbx_seq_one_letter_code
_entity_poly.pdbx_strand_id
1 'polypeptide(L)'
;PERARDAQAVLPIASVAEEEGTFVNRDGRVQRYFQAKSAPGMARPAWWVLSGLVATLGDQGGGPVGTAAEAFDRMAASVDAFRGLSYPQLGFGGRAAPATAVPA
;
A
#
# COMPACT_ATOMS: atom_id res chain seq x y z
N PRO A 1 0.00 21.34 -3.45
CA PRO A 1 1.16 21.32 -4.38
C PRO A 1 0.73 21.92 -5.73
N GLU A 2 1.66 22.28 -6.63
CA GLU A 2 1.32 22.85 -7.94
C GLU A 2 0.32 21.98 -8.72
N ARG A 3 0.53 20.65 -8.72
CA ARG A 3 -0.39 19.68 -9.35
C ARG A 3 -1.78 19.57 -8.70
N ALA A 4 -1.98 20.18 -7.54
CA ALA A 4 -3.27 20.18 -6.83
C ALA A 4 -3.91 21.58 -6.80
N ARG A 5 -3.41 22.56 -7.57
CA ARG A 5 -3.94 23.94 -7.54
C ARG A 5 -5.40 24.03 -7.95
N ASP A 6 -5.81 23.23 -8.92
CA ASP A 6 -7.18 23.21 -9.44
C ASP A 6 -8.01 22.03 -8.89
N ALA A 7 -7.48 21.31 -7.90
CA ALA A 7 -8.17 20.17 -7.31
C ALA A 7 -9.31 20.63 -6.38
N GLN A 8 -10.51 20.07 -6.58
CA GLN A 8 -11.68 20.33 -5.72
C GLN A 8 -11.51 19.72 -4.33
N ALA A 9 -10.69 18.67 -4.21
CA ALA A 9 -10.36 18.03 -2.95
C ALA A 9 -8.92 17.55 -2.95
N VAL A 10 -8.28 17.61 -1.78
CA VAL A 10 -6.92 17.09 -1.55
C VAL A 10 -6.95 16.22 -0.32
N LEU A 11 -6.53 14.96 -0.48
CA LEU A 11 -6.42 14.00 0.62
C LEU A 11 -4.94 13.87 1.02
N PRO A 12 -4.54 14.33 2.22
CA PRO A 12 -3.14 14.26 2.65
C PRO A 12 -2.75 12.82 2.97
N ILE A 13 -1.69 12.34 2.33
CA ILE A 13 -1.11 11.01 2.57
C ILE A 13 0.24 11.12 3.28
N ALA A 14 0.57 10.10 4.07
CA ALA A 14 1.87 9.94 4.69
C ALA A 14 2.94 9.60 3.63
N SER A 15 4.17 10.01 3.87
CA SER A 15 5.33 9.54 3.09
C SER A 15 5.77 8.15 3.55
N VAL A 16 6.63 7.48 2.77
CA VAL A 16 7.19 6.15 3.10
C VAL A 16 7.91 6.14 4.46
N ALA A 17 8.50 7.27 4.88
CA ALA A 17 9.14 7.39 6.20
C ALA A 17 8.11 7.51 7.35
N GLU A 18 6.85 7.78 7.03
CA GLU A 18 5.77 8.11 7.96
C GLU A 18 4.69 7.02 8.06
N GLU A 19 4.77 6.01 7.21
CA GLU A 19 3.88 4.84 7.22
C GLU A 19 4.71 3.54 7.25
N GLU A 20 4.02 2.41 7.40
CA GLU A 20 4.59 1.10 7.09
C GLU A 20 3.90 0.50 5.87
N GLY A 21 4.60 -0.40 5.19
CA GLY A 21 4.07 -1.05 4.00
C GLY A 21 5.09 -1.96 3.32
N THR A 22 4.89 -2.17 2.03
CA THR A 22 5.80 -2.95 1.18
C THR A 22 6.20 -2.19 -0.08
N PHE A 23 7.37 -2.51 -0.63
CA PHE A 23 7.80 -2.10 -1.95
C PHE A 23 8.43 -3.28 -2.68
N VAL A 24 8.43 -3.23 -4.01
CA VAL A 24 9.20 -4.17 -4.85
C VAL A 24 10.53 -3.51 -5.18
N ASN A 25 11.63 -4.14 -4.77
CA ASN A 25 12.96 -3.62 -5.02
C ASN A 25 13.43 -3.93 -6.46
N ARG A 26 14.60 -3.41 -6.84
CA ARG A 26 15.18 -3.60 -8.18
C ARG A 26 15.45 -5.06 -8.56
N ASP A 27 15.57 -5.95 -7.57
CA ASP A 27 15.82 -7.39 -7.77
C ASP A 27 14.49 -8.18 -7.82
N GLY A 28 13.34 -7.50 -7.93
CA GLY A 28 12.01 -8.12 -7.97
C GLY A 28 11.54 -8.68 -6.64
N ARG A 29 12.10 -8.21 -5.51
CA ARG A 29 11.75 -8.69 -4.17
C ARG A 29 10.79 -7.75 -3.48
N VAL A 30 9.69 -8.29 -2.98
CA VAL A 30 8.74 -7.63 -2.08
C VAL A 30 9.38 -7.54 -0.70
N GLN A 31 9.59 -6.31 -0.23
CA GLN A 31 10.24 -6.01 1.05
C GLN A 31 9.34 -5.14 1.91
N ARG A 32 9.34 -5.40 3.21
CA ARG A 32 8.64 -4.57 4.20
C ARG A 32 9.50 -3.37 4.57
N TYR A 33 8.84 -2.26 4.83
CA TYR A 33 9.44 -1.12 5.52
C TYR A 33 8.56 -0.74 6.70
N PHE A 34 9.18 -0.10 7.69
CA PHE A 34 8.54 0.30 8.92
C PHE A 34 8.51 1.83 9.03
N GLN A 35 7.52 2.33 9.76
CA GLN A 35 7.39 3.74 10.07
C GLN A 35 8.64 4.22 10.84
N ALA A 36 9.31 5.23 10.30
CA ALA A 36 10.49 5.83 10.92
C ALA A 36 10.14 7.05 11.79
N LYS A 37 9.07 7.78 11.44
CA LYS A 37 8.56 8.94 12.19
C LYS A 37 7.04 9.07 12.04
N SER A 38 6.41 9.85 12.91
CA SER A 38 4.97 10.09 12.82
C SER A 38 4.59 10.94 11.60
N ALA A 39 3.44 10.63 10.99
CA ALA A 39 2.87 11.45 9.93
C ALA A 39 2.45 12.84 10.46
N PRO A 40 2.71 13.93 9.71
CA PRO A 40 2.37 15.27 10.16
C PRO A 40 0.87 15.56 10.01
N GLY A 41 0.32 16.26 11.02
CA GLY A 41 -1.06 16.77 10.99
C GLY A 41 -2.11 15.68 10.73
N MET A 42 -2.86 15.83 9.64
CA MET A 42 -3.93 14.91 9.25
C MET A 42 -3.50 13.88 8.20
N ALA A 43 -2.21 13.81 7.83
CA ALA A 43 -1.75 12.80 6.91
C ALA A 43 -2.02 11.40 7.46
N ARG A 44 -2.47 10.50 6.59
CA ARG A 44 -2.73 9.09 6.89
C ARG A 44 -2.06 8.22 5.84
N PRO A 45 -1.76 6.94 6.15
CA PRO A 45 -1.18 6.05 5.16
C PRO A 45 -2.03 5.96 3.89
N ALA A 46 -1.39 5.84 2.73
CA ALA A 46 -2.10 5.87 1.44
C ALA A 46 -3.14 4.75 1.33
N TRP A 47 -2.81 3.56 1.83
CA TRP A 47 -3.72 2.41 1.89
C TRP A 47 -4.95 2.68 2.76
N TRP A 48 -4.81 3.45 3.85
CA TRP A 48 -5.90 3.78 4.76
C TRP A 48 -6.88 4.73 4.06
N VAL A 49 -6.34 5.81 3.48
CA VAL A 49 -7.12 6.83 2.77
C VAL A 49 -7.88 6.21 1.61
N LEU A 50 -7.21 5.39 0.80
CA LEU A 50 -7.84 4.72 -0.34
C LEU A 50 -8.95 3.76 0.10
N SER A 51 -8.70 2.95 1.14
CA SER A 51 -9.71 2.00 1.63
C SER A 51 -10.96 2.71 2.18
N GLY A 52 -10.77 3.82 2.89
CA GLY A 52 -11.89 4.64 3.40
C GLY A 52 -12.67 5.31 2.27
N LEU A 53 -11.98 5.80 1.24
CA LEU A 53 -12.61 6.38 0.05
C LEU A 53 -13.45 5.33 -0.68
N VAL A 54 -12.89 4.13 -0.93
CA VAL A 54 -13.62 3.03 -1.58
C VAL A 54 -14.84 2.62 -0.77
N ALA A 55 -14.71 2.47 0.56
CA ALA A 55 -15.83 2.14 1.44
C ALA A 55 -16.93 3.23 1.46
N THR A 56 -16.56 4.50 1.25
CA THR A 56 -17.52 5.61 1.17
C THR A 56 -18.22 5.66 -0.19
N LEU A 57 -17.51 5.34 -1.27
CA LEU A 57 -18.02 5.43 -2.64
C LEU A 57 -18.79 4.19 -3.10
N GLY A 58 -18.62 3.04 -2.46
CA GLY A 58 -19.31 1.82 -2.85
C GLY A 58 -19.42 0.77 -1.74
N ASP A 59 -20.51 0.01 -1.78
CA ASP A 59 -20.82 -1.06 -0.82
C ASP A 59 -20.07 -2.39 -1.11
N GLN A 60 -19.20 -2.41 -2.13
CA GLN A 60 -18.67 -3.62 -2.75
C GLN A 60 -17.19 -3.91 -2.45
N GLY A 61 -16.46 -2.96 -1.83
CA GLY A 61 -15.00 -3.07 -1.60
C GLY A 61 -14.58 -3.71 -0.28
N GLY A 62 -15.56 -4.11 0.55
CA GLY A 62 -15.34 -4.39 1.97
C GLY A 62 -15.03 -3.11 2.77
N GLY A 63 -15.13 -3.19 4.10
CA GLY A 63 -14.80 -2.08 4.99
C GLY A 63 -13.35 -1.58 4.86
N PRO A 64 -13.02 -0.44 5.49
CA PRO A 64 -11.66 0.09 5.50
C PRO A 64 -10.69 -0.95 6.09
N VAL A 65 -9.47 -1.00 5.55
CA VAL A 65 -8.41 -1.86 6.10
C VAL A 65 -7.77 -1.16 7.31
N GLY A 66 -7.49 -1.91 8.37
CA GLY A 66 -6.93 -1.41 9.61
C GLY A 66 -5.41 -1.41 9.65
N THR A 67 -4.76 -2.23 8.81
CA THR A 67 -3.30 -2.41 8.82
C THR A 67 -2.71 -2.50 7.41
N ALA A 68 -1.40 -2.24 7.30
CA ALA A 68 -0.67 -2.46 6.05
C ALA A 68 -0.66 -3.94 5.63
N ALA A 69 -0.73 -4.87 6.58
CA ALA A 69 -0.86 -6.30 6.30
C ALA A 69 -2.19 -6.64 5.62
N GLU A 70 -3.30 -6.13 6.15
CA GLU A 70 -4.62 -6.31 5.53
C GLU A 70 -4.70 -5.66 4.16
N ALA A 71 -4.11 -4.47 3.98
CA ALA A 71 -4.01 -3.82 2.68
C ALA A 71 -3.22 -4.66 1.67
N PHE A 72 -2.09 -5.23 2.10
CA PHE A 72 -1.28 -6.11 1.27
C PHE A 72 -2.02 -7.40 0.90
N ASP A 73 -2.67 -8.06 1.87
CA ASP A 73 -3.41 -9.29 1.63
C ASP A 73 -4.59 -9.06 0.68
N ARG A 74 -5.30 -7.92 0.81
CA ARG A 74 -6.36 -7.53 -0.13
C ARG A 74 -5.82 -7.31 -1.54
N MET A 75 -4.67 -6.65 -1.66
CA MET A 75 -4.01 -6.46 -2.96
C MET A 75 -3.55 -7.79 -3.55
N ALA A 76 -2.88 -8.65 -2.76
CA ALA A 76 -2.35 -9.93 -3.18
C ALA A 76 -3.43 -10.95 -3.59
N ALA A 77 -4.67 -10.79 -3.09
CA ALA A 77 -5.82 -11.56 -3.53
C ALA A 77 -6.28 -11.20 -4.97
N SER A 78 -5.98 -9.99 -5.43
CA SER A 78 -6.42 -9.44 -6.73
C SER A 78 -5.33 -9.34 -7.79
N VAL A 79 -4.05 -9.34 -7.39
CA VAL A 79 -2.91 -9.16 -8.27
C VAL A 79 -2.07 -10.44 -8.31
N ASP A 80 -2.09 -11.15 -9.44
CA ASP A 80 -1.43 -12.44 -9.60
C ASP A 80 0.07 -12.43 -9.28
N ALA A 81 0.75 -11.32 -9.56
CA ALA A 81 2.17 -11.11 -9.25
C ALA A 81 2.50 -11.18 -7.74
N PHE A 82 1.51 -11.15 -6.85
CA PHE A 82 1.70 -11.24 -5.40
C PHE A 82 0.97 -12.44 -4.78
N ARG A 83 0.34 -13.28 -5.60
CA ARG A 83 -0.47 -14.42 -5.14
C ARG A 83 0.38 -15.37 -4.28
N GLY A 84 -0.15 -15.72 -3.12
CA GLY A 84 0.52 -16.62 -2.17
C GLY A 84 1.60 -15.99 -1.30
N LEU A 85 1.87 -14.69 -1.46
CA LEU A 85 2.63 -13.91 -0.48
C LEU A 85 1.69 -13.38 0.61
N SER A 86 2.18 -13.35 1.84
CA SER A 86 1.52 -12.62 2.94
C SER A 86 2.51 -11.79 3.72
N TYR A 87 2.02 -10.76 4.40
CA TYR A 87 2.85 -9.81 5.14
C TYR A 87 3.82 -10.47 6.14
N PRO A 88 3.42 -11.50 6.93
CA PRO A 88 4.34 -12.20 7.83
C PRO A 88 5.43 -13.00 7.10
N GLN A 89 5.14 -13.54 5.91
CA GLN A 89 6.08 -14.37 5.15
C GLN A 89 7.24 -13.57 4.55
N LEU A 90 7.06 -12.27 4.32
CA LEU A 90 8.09 -11.41 3.74
C LEU A 90 9.35 -11.36 4.62
N GLY A 91 9.21 -11.46 5.94
CA GLY A 91 10.34 -11.38 6.88
C GLY A 91 11.15 -10.09 6.72
N PHE A 92 12.38 -10.10 7.23
CA PHE A 92 13.29 -8.94 7.13
C PHE A 92 13.94 -8.81 5.73
N GLY A 93 14.26 -9.93 5.09
CA GLY A 93 14.93 -9.94 3.80
C GLY A 93 14.01 -9.69 2.60
N GLY A 94 12.69 -9.79 2.77
CA GLY A 94 11.72 -9.83 1.68
C GLY A 94 11.70 -11.16 0.93
N ARG A 95 10.75 -11.30 0.02
CA ARG A 95 10.58 -12.48 -0.86
C ARG A 95 10.53 -12.06 -2.31
N ALA A 96 11.00 -12.92 -3.21
CA ALA A 96 10.77 -12.70 -4.63
C ALA A 96 9.26 -12.66 -4.90
N ALA A 97 8.81 -11.69 -5.69
CA ALA A 97 7.48 -11.75 -6.26
C ALA A 97 7.42 -12.99 -7.18
N PRO A 98 6.35 -13.81 -7.15
CA PRO A 98 6.16 -14.84 -8.15
C PRO A 98 6.26 -14.18 -9.53
N ALA A 99 7.18 -14.66 -10.36
CA ALA A 99 7.55 -14.00 -11.61
C ALA A 99 6.30 -13.78 -12.48
N THR A 100 5.88 -12.53 -12.60
CA THR A 100 5.20 -12.08 -13.81
C THR A 100 6.31 -11.64 -14.73
N ALA A 101 6.53 -12.41 -15.80
CA ALA A 101 7.39 -11.96 -16.88
C ALA A 101 6.91 -10.56 -17.28
N VAL A 102 7.72 -9.53 -17.01
CA VAL A 102 7.55 -8.24 -17.66
C VAL A 102 7.96 -8.52 -19.11
N PRO A 103 7.04 -8.52 -20.10
CA PRO A 103 7.46 -8.65 -21.48
C PRO A 103 8.41 -7.48 -21.79
N ALA A 104 9.55 -7.83 -22.40
CA ALA A 104 10.57 -6.90 -22.85
C ALA A 104 10.02 -5.91 -23.89
#